data_AF-A5FL65-F1
#
_entry.id   AF-A5FL65-F1
#
_cell.length_a   1.000
_cell.length_b   1.000
_cell.length_c   1.000
_cell.angle_alpha   90.00
_cell.angle_beta   90.00
_cell.angle_gamma   90.00
#
_symmetry.space_group_name_H-M   'P 1'
#
loop_
_entity.id
_entity.type
_entity.pdbx_description
1 polymer ?
#
loop_
_entity_poly.entity_id
_entity_poly.type
_entity_poly.pdbx_seq_one_letter_code
_entity_poly.pdbx_strand_id
1 'polypeptide(L)' 'MGRLGLTEILVIVGIVILLFGGKKIPELMKGLGSGIKEFKNAAKDDQPAPAKKQEEEQK' A
#
# COMPACT_ATOMS: atom_id res chain seq x y z
N MET A 1 -14.60 14.25 22.92
CA MET A 1 -13.97 14.49 21.60
C MET A 1 -14.78 13.76 20.55
N GLY A 2 -15.34 14.50 19.59
CA GLY A 2 -16.33 14.01 18.63
C GLY A 2 -15.84 12.77 17.89
N ARG A 3 -16.61 11.68 18.01
CA ARG A 3 -16.42 10.51 17.16
C ARG A 3 -16.78 10.98 15.76
N LEU A 4 -15.81 11.05 14.86
CA LEU A 4 -16.11 11.24 13.43
C LEU A 4 -17.11 10.16 13.06
N GLY A 5 -18.34 10.56 12.75
CA GLY A 5 -19.39 9.64 12.39
C GLY A 5 -19.04 8.97 11.07
N LEU A 6 -19.68 7.82 10.81
CA LEU A 6 -19.59 7.16 9.51
C LEU A 6 -19.97 8.14 8.38
N THR A 7 -20.92 9.04 8.64
CA THR A 7 -21.36 10.07 7.69
C THR A 7 -20.24 11.05 7.35
N GLU A 8 -19.53 11.61 8.34
CA GLU A 8 -18.42 12.54 8.08
C GLU A 8 -17.29 11.86 7.29
N ILE A 9 -16.96 10.61 7.63
CA ILE A 9 -15.93 9.85 6.90
C ILE A 9 -16.34 9.68 5.43
N LEU A 10 -17.59 9.33 5.16
CA LEU A 10 -18.11 9.23 3.78
C LEU A 10 -18.01 10.54 3.01
N VAL A 11 -18.36 11.66 3.64
CA VAL A 11 -18.25 13.00 3.02
C VAL A 11 -16.80 13.32 2.69
N ILE A 12 -15.87 13.08 3.62
CA ILE A 12 -14.43 13.30 3.40
C ILE A 12 -13.93 12.43 2.24
N VAL A 13 -14.27 11.14 2.24
CA VAL A 13 -13.90 10.22 1.15
C VAL A 13 -14.47 10.69 -0.19
N GLY A 14 -15.72 11.16 -0.21
CA GLY A 14 -16.35 11.72 -1.40
C GLY A 14 -15.59 12.94 -1.93
N ILE A 15 -15.20 13.87 -1.06
CA ILE A 15 -14.40 15.05 -1.42
C ILE A 15 -13.02 14.63 -1.96
N VAL A 16 -12.34 13.69 -1.30
CA VAL A 16 -11.03 13.18 -1.75
C VAL A 16 -11.15 12.54 -3.13
N ILE A 17 -12.19 11.73 -3.38
CA ILE A 17 -12.44 11.12 -4.69
C ILE A 17 -12.79 12.19 -5.73
N LEU A 18 -13.50 13.25 -5.39
CA LEU A 18 -13.82 14.33 -6.32
C LEU A 18 -12.58 15.13 -6.72
N LEU A 19 -11.72 15.47 -5.75
CA LEU A 19 -10.51 16.26 -5.98
C LEU A 19 -9.41 15.48 -6.69
N PHE A 20 -9.14 14.25 -6.24
CA PHE A 20 -8.07 13.43 -6.80
C PHE A 20 -8.55 12.51 -7.92
N GLY A 21 -9.84 12.21 -8.00
CA GLY A 21 -10.36 11.15 -8.84
C GLY A 21 -10.15 9.77 -8.22
N GLY A 22 -11.13 8.88 -8.33
CA GLY A 22 -11.05 7.51 -7.79
C GLY A 22 -9.88 6.69 -8.38
N LYS A 23 -9.35 7.07 -9.56
CA LYS A 23 -8.21 6.41 -10.21
C LYS A 23 -6.85 6.84 -9.64
N LYS A 24 -6.71 8.04 -9.06
CA LYS A 24 -5.41 8.51 -8.57
C LYS A 24 -4.97 7.83 -7.29
N ILE A 25 -5.88 7.44 -6.40
CA ILE A 25 -5.52 6.67 -5.20
C ILE A 25 -4.84 5.34 -5.56
N PRO A 26 -5.43 4.50 -6.44
CA PRO A 26 -4.76 3.31 -6.97
C PRO A 26 -3.43 3.61 -7.68
N GLU A 27 -3.37 4.68 -8.47
CA GLU A 27 -2.16 5.08 -9.21
C GLU A 27 -1.00 5.42 -8.25
N LEU A 28 -1.27 6.22 -7.22
CA LEU A 28 -0.33 6.57 -6.16
C LEU A 28 0.09 5.34 -5.35
N MET A 29 -0.86 4.48 -4.96
CA MET A 29 -0.54 3.22 -4.25
C MET A 29 0.33 2.29 -5.10
N LYS A 30 0.08 2.21 -6.41
CA LYS A 30 0.88 1.40 -7.34
C LYS A 30 2.29 1.98 -7.50
N GLY A 31 2.41 3.31 -7.63
CA GLY A 31 3.71 3.99 -7.68
C GLY A 31 4.53 3.80 -6.40
N LEU A 32 3.93 4.07 -5.24
CA LEU A 32 4.56 3.87 -3.92
C LEU A 32 4.92 2.39 -3.69
N GLY A 33 4.02 1.47 -4.02
CA GLY A 33 4.24 0.03 -3.86
C GLY A 33 5.38 -0.49 -4.73
N SER A 34 5.45 -0.07 -5.99
CA SER A 34 6.58 -0.38 -6.88
C SER A 34 7.88 0.20 -6.34
N GLY A 35 7.91 1.47 -5.91
CA GLY A 35 9.10 2.09 -5.34
C GLY A 35 9.59 1.39 -4.08
N ILE A 36 8.69 1.03 -3.15
CA ILE A 36 9.03 0.27 -1.94
C ILE A 36 9.55 -1.13 -2.29
N LYS A 37 8.99 -1.78 -3.32
CA LYS A 37 9.45 -3.10 -3.79
C LYS A 37 10.85 -3.03 -4.37
N GLU A 38 11.12 -2.09 -5.27
CA GLU A 38 12.45 -1.86 -5.84
C GLU A 38 13.47 -1.52 -4.74
N PHE A 39 13.09 -0.64 -3.80
CA PHE A 39 13.93 -0.30 -2.64
C PHE A 39 14.26 -1.53 -1.79
N LYS A 40 13.28 -2.39 -1.51
CA LYS A 40 13.49 -3.63 -0.76
C LYS A 40 14.36 -4.63 -1.50
N ASN A 41 14.25 -4.69 -2.83
CA ASN A 41 15.08 -5.57 -3.66
C ASN A 41 16.54 -5.08 -3.66
N ALA A 42 16.76 -3.78 -3.89
CA ALA A 42 18.09 -3.18 -3.83
C ALA A 42 18.74 -3.33 -2.45
N ALA A 43 17.98 -3.13 -1.37
CA ALA A 43 18.46 -3.31 0.00
C ALA A 43 18.77 -4.78 0.36
N LYS A 44 18.23 -5.74 -0.40
CA LYS A 44 18.55 -7.16 -0.24
C LYS A 44 19.78 -7.59 -1.02
N ASP A 45 20.06 -7.00 -2.17
CA ASP A 45 21.26 -7.32 -2.95
C ASP A 45 22.55 -7.04 -2.14
N ASP A 46 22.49 -6.06 -1.22
CA ASP A 46 23.59 -5.76 -0.30
C ASP A 46 23.75 -6.79 0.85
N GLN A 47 22.79 -7.70 1.05
CA GLN A 47 22.87 -8.74 2.09
C GLN A 47 22.82 -10.13 1.48
N PRO A 48 23.84 -11.00 1.73
CA PRO A 48 23.87 -12.35 1.20
C PRO A 48 22.59 -13.07 1.61
N ALA A 49 21.88 -13.57 0.60
CA ALA A 49 20.52 -14.05 0.66
C ALA A 49 20.18 -14.80 1.95
N PRO A 50 19.19 -14.37 2.76
CA PRO A 50 18.52 -15.30 3.63
C PRO A 50 17.70 -16.22 2.72
N ALA A 51 18.27 -17.40 2.48
CA ALA A 51 17.50 -18.58 2.14
C ALA A 51 16.31 -18.71 3.12
N LYS A 52 15.26 -19.43 2.69
CA LYS A 52 14.07 -19.82 3.45
C LYS A 52 12.93 -18.77 3.34
N LYS A 53 11.82 -19.04 2.67
CA LYS A 53 10.94 -20.21 2.82
C LYS A 53 10.12 -20.38 1.53
N GLN A 54 10.56 -21.27 0.66
CA GLN A 54 9.63 -22.27 0.14
C GLN A 54 9.53 -23.31 1.26
N GLU A 55 8.34 -23.43 1.83
CA GLU A 55 7.84 -24.53 2.68
C GLU A 55 6.33 -24.25 2.60
N GLU A 56 5.73 -24.43 1.42
CA GLU A 56 5.04 -25.68 1.11
C GLU A 56 4.18 -26.07 2.29
N GLU A 57 2.97 -25.52 2.22
CA GLU A 57 1.80 -25.93 2.98
C GLU A 57 1.71 -27.46 2.92
N GLN A 58 2.10 -28.04 4.04
CA GLN A 58 2.17 -29.45 4.33
C GLN A 58 0.85 -30.13 3.93
N LYS A 59 0.87 -30.87 2.83
CA LYS A 59 -0.05 -31.96 2.51
C LYS A 59 0.77 -33.11 1.95
#